data_AF-A0A0R3PRN5-F1
#
_entry.id   AF-A0A0R3PRN5-F1
#
_cell.length_a   1.000
_cell.length_b   1.000
_cell.length_c   1.000
_cell.angle_alpha   90.00
_cell.angle_beta   90.00
_cell.angle_gamma   90.00
#
_symmetry.space_group_name_H-M   'P 1'
#
loop_
_entity.id
_entity.type
_entity.pdbx_description
1 polymer ?
#
loop_
_entity_poly.entity_id
_entity_poly.type
_entity_poly.pdbx_seq_one_letter_code
_entity_poly.pdbx_strand_id
1 'polypeptide(L)'
;MYRFVSTILDENKIIREYAKFCLRDVLLLQFPDLFSNHFIECLMYFNKVPVSGEIRSAGRVQEVIDPVQHVNLYGSENFENRMTICKFMLSTFDDRLKLTLMAHICTQIISPVMNGNLKYDDPCVYALLKDALTIMSVKEIRLNMDVGKGPDDEDEPPAVVVAAAKEMITQTFRKAMIDYVMPSLLDLRAYLNERRSRLRSELYSVFRAICREHKDQIDEFLDGDQQLKAEVEYDIRRYEASVLHLKNWCSKDFSCVSVTFKG
;
A
#
# COMPACT_ATOMS: atom_id res chain seq x y z
N MET A 1 1.57 -8.21 17.53
CA MET A 1 1.39 -7.01 16.69
C MET A 1 -0.05 -6.83 16.20
N TYR A 2 -0.58 -7.79 15.43
CA TYR A 2 -1.93 -7.78 14.82
C TYR A 2 -3.08 -7.40 15.77
N ARG A 3 -3.09 -7.87 17.03
CA ARG A 3 -4.10 -7.49 18.03
C ARG A 3 -4.09 -6.01 18.39
N PHE A 4 -2.90 -5.41 18.47
CA PHE A 4 -2.76 -4.00 18.81
C PHE A 4 -3.21 -3.10 17.68
N VAL A 5 -2.79 -3.35 16.44
CA VAL A 5 -3.26 -2.56 15.29
C VAL A 5 -4.74 -2.73 15.01
N SER A 6 -5.38 -3.87 15.33
CA SER A 6 -6.84 -3.98 15.17
C SER A 6 -7.63 -3.07 16.12
N THR A 7 -7.04 -2.60 17.23
CA THR A 7 -7.73 -1.65 18.14
C THR A 7 -8.00 -0.29 17.51
N ILE A 8 -7.37 0.06 16.39
CA ILE A 8 -7.73 1.27 15.66
C ILE A 8 -9.09 1.17 14.95
N LEU A 9 -9.71 -0.01 14.98
CA LEU A 9 -11.06 -0.27 14.47
C LEU A 9 -12.11 -0.29 15.58
N ASP A 10 -11.75 0.04 16.82
CA ASP A 10 -12.69 0.07 17.94
C ASP A 10 -13.87 1.00 17.64
N GLU A 11 -15.09 0.59 18.00
CA GLU A 11 -16.31 1.38 17.78
C GLU A 11 -16.24 2.71 18.56
N ASN A 12 -15.69 2.66 19.78
CA ASN A 12 -15.53 3.82 20.63
C ASN A 12 -14.41 4.72 20.09
N LYS A 13 -14.80 5.94 19.67
CA LYS A 13 -13.87 6.95 19.16
C LYS A 13 -12.73 7.26 20.12
N ILE A 14 -12.98 7.31 21.43
CA ILE A 14 -11.95 7.64 22.42
C ILE A 14 -10.90 6.53 22.45
N ILE A 15 -11.32 5.27 22.49
CA ILE A 15 -10.41 4.10 22.48
C ILE A 15 -9.61 4.08 21.18
N ARG A 16 -10.28 4.26 20.04
CA ARG A 16 -9.64 4.28 18.73
C ARG A 16 -8.57 5.37 18.58
N GLU A 17 -8.87 6.61 18.98
CA GLU A 17 -7.89 7.70 18.90
C GLU A 17 -6.75 7.52 19.90
N TYR A 18 -7.04 6.99 21.10
CA TYR A 18 -6.01 6.64 22.07
C TYR A 18 -5.09 5.52 21.56
N ALA A 19 -5.65 4.49 20.92
CA ALA A 19 -4.88 3.42 20.29
C ALA A 19 -3.95 3.96 19.19
N LYS A 20 -4.44 4.86 18.32
CA LYS A 20 -3.61 5.51 17.30
C LYS A 20 -2.46 6.29 17.92
N PHE A 21 -2.73 7.05 18.99
CA PHE A 21 -1.70 7.78 19.75
C PHE A 21 -0.66 6.83 20.34
N CYS A 22 -1.09 5.77 21.05
CA CYS A 22 -0.16 4.79 21.62
C CYS A 22 0.69 4.10 20.54
N LEU A 23 0.09 3.73 19.42
CA LEU A 23 0.77 3.04 18.34
C LEU A 23 1.81 3.94 17.63
N ARG A 24 1.42 5.17 17.28
CA ARG A 24 2.27 6.09 16.51
C ARG A 24 3.23 6.90 17.37
N ASP A 25 2.73 7.45 18.48
CA ASP A 25 3.42 8.48 19.25
C ASP A 25 4.11 7.92 20.51
N VAL A 26 3.95 6.62 20.80
CA VAL A 26 4.63 5.94 21.92
C VAL A 26 5.40 4.71 21.44
N LEU A 27 4.72 3.73 20.84
CA LEU A 27 5.32 2.45 20.46
C LEU A 27 6.29 2.60 19.29
N LEU A 28 5.95 3.38 18.26
CA LEU A 28 6.84 3.59 17.12
C LEU A 28 8.11 4.37 17.52
N LEU A 29 8.06 5.24 18.53
CA LEU A 29 9.25 5.89 19.07
C LEU A 29 10.20 4.91 19.75
N GLN A 30 9.66 3.90 20.44
CA GLN A 30 10.45 2.85 21.09
C GLN A 30 10.93 1.77 20.12
N PHE A 31 10.13 1.48 19.09
CA PHE A 31 10.36 0.44 18.10
C PHE A 31 10.12 1.01 16.69
N PRO A 32 11.09 1.75 16.10
CA PRO A 32 10.90 2.45 14.83
C PRO A 32 10.50 1.55 13.66
N ASP A 33 10.96 0.29 13.67
CA ASP A 33 10.68 -0.68 12.62
C ASP A 33 9.43 -1.55 12.92
N LEU A 34 8.64 -1.22 13.94
CA LEU A 34 7.51 -2.05 14.40
C LEU A 34 6.53 -2.36 13.26
N PHE A 35 6.13 -1.35 12.50
CA PHE A 35 5.19 -1.55 11.42
C PHE A 35 5.82 -2.15 10.17
N SER A 36 7.03 -1.73 9.81
CA SER A 36 7.73 -2.24 8.62
C SER A 36 8.07 -3.73 8.76
N ASN A 37 8.54 -4.16 9.92
CA ASN A 37 8.90 -5.56 10.17
C ASN A 37 7.68 -6.51 10.20
N HIS A 38 6.52 -6.03 10.63
CA HIS A 38 5.33 -6.88 10.81
C HIS A 38 4.24 -6.66 9.74
N PHE A 39 4.48 -5.82 8.73
CA PHE A 39 3.44 -5.44 7.76
C PHE A 39 2.89 -6.66 6.99
N ILE A 40 3.78 -7.47 6.42
CA ILE A 40 3.41 -8.65 5.63
C ILE A 40 2.75 -9.70 6.53
N GLU A 41 3.29 -9.93 7.74
CA GLU A 41 2.71 -10.85 8.72
C GLU A 41 1.30 -10.45 9.12
N CYS A 42 1.06 -9.15 9.36
CA CYS A 42 -0.28 -8.63 9.64
C CYS A 42 -1.22 -8.88 8.46
N LEU A 43 -0.76 -8.64 7.23
CA LEU A 43 -1.58 -8.81 6.04
C LEU A 43 -1.97 -10.28 5.81
N MET A 44 -1.02 -11.21 6.03
CA MET A 44 -1.28 -12.66 5.98
C MET A 44 -2.24 -13.10 7.09
N TYR A 45 -2.01 -12.66 8.32
CA TYR A 45 -2.86 -12.97 9.48
C TYR A 45 -4.31 -12.50 9.26
N PHE A 46 -4.51 -11.26 8.80
CA PHE A 46 -5.86 -10.72 8.55
C PHE A 46 -6.59 -11.44 7.42
N ASN A 47 -5.87 -12.04 6.48
CA ASN A 47 -6.43 -12.85 5.40
C ASN A 47 -6.48 -14.36 5.73
N LYS A 48 -6.15 -14.79 6.95
CA LYS A 48 -6.06 -16.20 7.37
C LYS A 48 -5.14 -17.05 6.51
N VAL A 49 -4.06 -16.46 6.01
CA VAL A 49 -2.99 -17.19 5.34
C VAL A 49 -1.91 -17.52 6.37
N PRO A 50 -1.51 -18.80 6.56
CA PRO A 50 -0.53 -19.17 7.55
C PRO A 50 0.80 -18.47 7.28
N VAL A 51 1.36 -17.84 8.32
CA VAL A 51 2.74 -17.31 8.24
C VAL A 51 3.70 -18.50 8.37
N SER A 52 4.80 -18.53 7.64
CA SER A 52 5.80 -19.61 7.69
C SER A 52 6.32 -19.96 9.09
N GLY A 53 6.12 -19.08 10.09
CA GLY A 53 6.37 -19.33 11.51
C GLY A 53 5.26 -20.09 12.27
N GLU A 54 4.00 -20.00 11.87
CA GLU A 54 2.86 -20.67 12.54
C GLU A 54 2.90 -22.20 12.36
N ILE A 55 3.47 -22.68 11.25
CA ILE A 55 3.70 -24.13 11.04
C ILE A 55 4.68 -24.69 12.09
N ARG A 56 5.60 -23.87 12.63
CA ARG A 56 6.53 -24.29 13.70
C ARG A 56 5.95 -24.12 15.11
N SER A 57 4.99 -23.23 15.28
CA SER A 57 4.33 -22.96 16.57
C SER A 57 3.09 -23.82 16.82
N ALA A 58 2.58 -24.54 15.81
CA ALA A 58 1.48 -25.49 15.97
C ALA A 58 1.75 -26.61 17.00
N GLY A 59 3.00 -26.77 17.45
CA GLY A 59 3.39 -27.67 18.55
C GLY A 59 3.56 -27.03 19.93
N ARG A 60 3.47 -25.70 20.10
CA ARG A 60 3.67 -25.05 21.40
C ARG A 60 2.70 -23.89 21.63
N VAL A 61 1.87 -24.12 22.64
CA VAL A 61 0.87 -23.21 23.23
C VAL A 61 -0.41 -23.12 22.40
N GLN A 62 -1.30 -24.10 22.65
CA GLN A 62 -2.73 -23.84 22.63
C GLN A 62 -2.98 -22.74 23.66
N GLU A 63 -2.87 -21.47 23.26
CA GLU A 63 -3.35 -20.38 24.09
C GLU A 63 -4.85 -20.65 24.29
N VAL A 64 -5.24 -20.86 25.54
CA VAL A 64 -6.65 -20.89 25.94
C VAL A 64 -7.10 -19.43 25.87
N ILE A 65 -7.68 -19.01 24.74
CA ILE A 65 -8.08 -17.62 24.52
C ILE A 65 -9.58 -17.53 24.39
N ASP A 66 -10.13 -16.59 25.14
CA ASP A 66 -11.52 -16.16 25.10
C ASP A 66 -11.94 -15.78 23.66
N PRO A 67 -12.92 -16.47 23.05
CA PRO A 67 -13.36 -16.20 21.68
C PRO A 67 -13.91 -14.78 21.46
N VAL A 68 -14.21 -14.04 22.55
CA VAL A 68 -14.82 -12.70 22.50
C VAL A 68 -13.80 -11.60 22.12
N GLN A 69 -12.48 -11.84 22.22
CA GLN A 69 -11.46 -10.80 22.03
C GLN A 69 -10.74 -10.81 20.66
N HIS A 70 -11.11 -11.71 19.75
CA HIS A 70 -10.52 -11.75 18.42
C HIS A 70 -11.33 -10.91 17.43
N VAL A 71 -10.81 -9.74 17.03
CA VAL A 71 -11.29 -9.05 15.83
C VAL A 71 -10.95 -9.92 14.62
N ASN A 72 -11.96 -10.65 14.11
CA ASN A 72 -11.82 -11.45 12.92
C ASN A 72 -11.95 -10.55 11.68
N LEU A 73 -10.81 -10.24 11.05
CA LEU A 73 -10.74 -9.38 9.86
C LEU A 73 -10.74 -10.17 8.54
N TYR A 74 -11.03 -11.46 8.61
CA TYR A 74 -11.17 -12.31 7.43
C TYR A 74 -12.41 -11.94 6.60
N GLY A 75 -12.40 -12.33 5.32
CA GLY A 75 -13.55 -12.20 4.43
C GLY A 75 -13.60 -10.87 3.69
N SER A 76 -14.34 -10.84 2.59
CA SER A 76 -14.46 -9.65 1.74
C SER A 76 -15.13 -8.47 2.44
N GLU A 77 -16.00 -8.74 3.41
CA GLU A 77 -16.70 -7.76 4.24
C GLU A 77 -15.75 -6.91 5.10
N ASN A 78 -14.59 -7.47 5.46
CA ASN A 78 -13.59 -6.79 6.27
C ASN A 78 -12.50 -6.09 5.45
N PHE A 79 -12.64 -6.04 4.13
CA PHE A 79 -11.66 -5.40 3.24
C PHE A 79 -11.36 -3.95 3.64
N GLU A 80 -12.40 -3.14 3.88
CA GLU A 80 -12.21 -1.72 4.26
C GLU A 80 -11.54 -1.58 5.64
N ASN A 81 -11.84 -2.49 6.56
CA ASN A 81 -11.21 -2.55 7.87
C ASN A 81 -9.71 -2.87 7.75
N ARG A 82 -9.35 -3.87 6.93
CA ARG A 82 -7.95 -4.20 6.65
C ARG A 82 -7.23 -3.05 5.96
N MET A 83 -7.86 -2.41 4.98
CA MET A 83 -7.28 -1.25 4.30
C MET A 83 -7.09 -0.05 5.23
N THR A 84 -7.99 0.15 6.19
CA THR A 84 -7.85 1.20 7.22
C THR A 84 -6.61 0.98 8.07
N ILE A 85 -6.37 -0.26 8.51
CA ILE A 85 -5.15 -0.65 9.24
C ILE A 85 -3.91 -0.46 8.37
N CYS A 86 -3.93 -0.97 7.14
CA CYS A 86 -2.78 -0.88 6.24
C CYS A 86 -2.41 0.56 5.91
N LYS A 87 -3.40 1.44 5.65
CA LYS A 87 -3.18 2.88 5.42
C LYS A 87 -2.65 3.59 6.66
N PHE A 88 -3.12 3.23 7.85
CA PHE A 88 -2.59 3.77 9.10
C PHE A 88 -1.10 3.43 9.26
N MET A 89 -0.72 2.15 9.10
CA MET A 89 0.69 1.75 9.17
C MET A 89 1.53 2.43 8.07
N LEU A 90 1.04 2.46 6.83
CA LEU A 90 1.73 3.10 5.71
C LEU A 90 1.94 4.61 5.92
N SER A 91 1.03 5.28 6.62
CA SER A 91 1.13 6.73 6.86
C SER A 91 2.35 7.14 7.69
N THR A 92 3.02 6.17 8.34
CA THR A 92 4.25 6.41 9.10
C THR A 92 5.52 6.06 8.33
N PHE A 93 5.42 5.58 7.09
CA PHE A 93 6.57 5.14 6.31
C PHE A 93 7.19 6.31 5.55
N ASP A 94 8.52 6.36 5.56
CA ASP A 94 9.28 7.14 4.57
C ASP A 94 9.32 6.39 3.22
N ASP A 95 9.89 7.03 2.20
CA ASP A 95 9.93 6.44 0.86
C ASP A 95 10.77 5.17 0.79
N ARG A 96 11.84 5.07 1.61
CA ARG A 96 12.67 3.87 1.70
C ARG A 96 11.85 2.68 2.21
N LEU A 97 11.07 2.86 3.27
CA LEU A 97 10.21 1.83 3.82
C LEU A 97 9.07 1.47 2.86
N LYS A 98 8.48 2.44 2.14
CA LYS A 98 7.47 2.17 1.10
C LYS A 98 8.02 1.31 -0.03
N LEU A 99 9.19 1.64 -0.57
CA LEU A 99 9.85 0.86 -1.62
C LEU A 99 10.20 -0.55 -1.12
N THR A 100 10.72 -0.64 0.11
CA THR A 100 11.02 -1.94 0.75
C THR A 100 9.77 -2.79 0.88
N LEU A 101 8.64 -2.20 1.28
CA LEU A 101 7.36 -2.90 1.35
C LEU A 101 6.88 -3.38 -0.01
N MET A 102 6.99 -2.56 -1.07
CA MET A 102 6.66 -3.00 -2.43
C MET A 102 7.49 -4.23 -2.85
N ALA A 103 8.80 -4.21 -2.57
CA ALA A 103 9.68 -5.35 -2.83
C ALA A 103 9.31 -6.59 -1.97
N HIS A 104 8.93 -6.39 -0.70
CA HIS A 104 8.43 -7.46 0.16
C HIS A 104 7.10 -8.05 -0.34
N ILE A 105 6.17 -7.24 -0.85
CA ILE A 105 4.94 -7.73 -1.47
C ILE A 105 5.28 -8.60 -2.70
N CYS A 106 6.22 -8.15 -3.53
CA CYS A 106 6.68 -8.91 -4.69
C CYS A 106 7.28 -10.27 -4.28
N THR A 107 8.19 -10.27 -3.31
CA THR A 107 8.97 -11.45 -2.92
C THR A 107 8.26 -12.40 -1.97
N GLN A 108 7.37 -11.91 -1.09
CA GLN A 108 6.73 -12.71 -0.04
C GLN A 108 5.26 -13.03 -0.31
N ILE A 109 4.62 -12.38 -1.29
CA ILE A 109 3.22 -12.65 -1.66
C ILE A 109 3.14 -13.04 -3.13
N ILE A 110 3.55 -12.15 -4.04
CA ILE A 110 3.36 -12.34 -5.49
C ILE A 110 4.16 -13.55 -5.99
N SER A 111 5.47 -13.61 -5.72
CA SER A 111 6.33 -14.71 -6.15
C SER A 111 5.89 -16.07 -5.58
N PRO A 112 5.58 -16.21 -4.27
CA PRO A 112 5.00 -17.44 -3.73
C PRO A 112 3.67 -17.87 -4.37
N VAL A 113 2.81 -16.92 -4.79
CA VAL A 113 1.60 -17.26 -5.54
C VAL A 113 1.92 -17.79 -6.93
N MET A 114 2.80 -17.11 -7.67
CA MET A 114 3.18 -17.51 -9.04
C MET A 114 3.91 -18.86 -9.05
N ASN A 115 4.73 -19.14 -8.05
CA ASN A 115 5.48 -20.39 -7.91
C ASN A 115 4.65 -21.53 -7.29
N GLY A 116 3.39 -21.26 -6.89
CA GLY A 116 2.48 -22.26 -6.32
C GLY A 116 2.73 -22.61 -4.85
N ASN A 117 3.62 -21.91 -4.15
CA ASN A 117 3.79 -22.02 -2.69
C ASN A 117 2.55 -21.52 -1.93
N LEU A 118 1.90 -20.47 -2.45
CA LEU A 118 0.58 -20.01 -2.03
C LEU A 118 -0.44 -20.37 -3.12
N LYS A 119 -1.43 -21.20 -2.79
CA LYS A 119 -2.40 -21.70 -3.77
C LYS A 119 -3.35 -20.59 -4.18
N TYR A 120 -3.23 -20.12 -5.42
CA TYR A 120 -4.08 -19.05 -5.96
C TYR A 120 -5.59 -19.31 -5.84
N ASP A 121 -6.02 -20.57 -5.97
CA ASP A 121 -7.43 -20.96 -5.90
C ASP A 121 -7.98 -21.01 -4.46
N ASP A 122 -7.13 -20.84 -3.44
CA ASP A 122 -7.56 -20.67 -2.05
C ASP A 122 -8.18 -19.26 -1.87
N PRO A 123 -9.44 -19.15 -1.40
CA PRO A 123 -10.08 -17.85 -1.16
C PRO A 123 -9.29 -16.91 -0.24
N CYS A 124 -8.58 -17.44 0.76
CA CYS A 124 -7.73 -16.67 1.67
C CYS A 124 -6.55 -16.05 0.91
N VAL A 125 -5.89 -16.84 0.05
CA VAL A 125 -4.75 -16.40 -0.75
C VAL A 125 -5.19 -15.41 -1.84
N TYR A 126 -6.35 -15.66 -2.47
CA TYR A 126 -6.93 -14.71 -3.43
C TYR A 126 -7.21 -13.35 -2.78
N ALA A 127 -7.79 -13.33 -1.58
CA ALA A 127 -8.03 -12.12 -0.81
C ALA A 127 -6.72 -11.42 -0.41
N LEU A 128 -5.72 -12.17 0.03
CA LEU A 128 -4.39 -11.66 0.34
C LEU A 128 -3.75 -10.96 -0.87
N LEU A 129 -3.78 -11.59 -2.05
CA LEU A 129 -3.22 -11.00 -3.27
C LEU A 129 -3.99 -9.74 -3.69
N LYS A 130 -5.33 -9.76 -3.56
CA LYS A 130 -6.17 -8.59 -3.82
C LYS A 130 -5.80 -7.42 -2.91
N ASP A 131 -5.67 -7.67 -1.61
CA ASP A 131 -5.28 -6.66 -0.64
C ASP A 131 -3.89 -6.12 -0.94
N ALA A 132 -2.92 -6.98 -1.24
CA ALA A 132 -1.55 -6.59 -1.55
C ALA A 132 -1.47 -5.67 -2.79
N LEU A 133 -2.19 -6.01 -3.87
CA LEU A 133 -2.31 -5.17 -5.06
C LEU A 133 -3.03 -3.85 -4.75
N THR A 134 -4.08 -3.89 -3.94
CA THR A 134 -4.78 -2.67 -3.50
C THR A 134 -3.81 -1.76 -2.76
N ILE A 135 -3.05 -2.29 -1.80
CA ILE A 135 -2.04 -1.58 -1.01
C ILE A 135 -0.99 -0.95 -1.91
N MET A 136 -0.52 -1.62 -2.97
CA MET A 136 0.41 -1.05 -3.94
C MET A 136 -0.18 0.09 -4.80
N SER A 137 -1.49 0.34 -4.74
CA SER A 137 -2.18 1.39 -5.50
C SER A 137 -2.73 2.54 -4.66
N VAL A 138 -2.68 2.45 -3.31
CA VAL A 138 -3.18 3.51 -2.43
C VAL A 138 -2.28 4.74 -2.48
N LYS A 139 -2.78 5.89 -2.02
CA LYS A 139 -1.98 7.13 -2.02
C LYS A 139 -0.85 7.10 -1.00
N GLU A 140 -1.03 6.39 0.10
CA GLU A 140 -0.11 6.31 1.23
C GLU A 140 1.22 5.60 0.87
N ILE A 141 1.20 4.69 -0.12
CA ILE A 141 2.42 3.99 -0.57
C ILE A 141 3.20 4.77 -1.65
N ARG A 142 2.67 5.91 -2.11
CA ARG A 142 3.35 6.72 -3.13
C ARG A 142 4.65 7.27 -2.58
N LEU A 143 5.68 7.21 -3.42
CA LEU A 143 7.00 7.76 -3.13
C LEU A 143 6.96 9.26 -3.40
N ASN A 144 7.28 10.07 -2.41
CA ASN A 144 7.32 11.53 -2.55
C ASN A 144 8.64 12.01 -3.19
N MET A 145 9.69 11.18 -3.14
CA MET A 145 11.06 11.44 -3.60
C MET A 145 11.66 12.71 -2.98
N ASP A 146 11.34 12.96 -1.70
CA ASP A 146 11.82 14.12 -0.98
C ASP A 146 13.27 13.92 -0.51
N VAL A 147 14.12 14.92 -0.76
CA VAL A 147 15.38 15.08 0.00
C VAL A 147 14.96 15.50 1.40
N GLY A 148 15.06 14.58 2.37
CA GLY A 148 14.75 14.88 3.76
C GLY A 148 15.48 16.15 4.21
N LYS A 149 14.78 17.07 4.88
CA LYS A 149 15.45 18.15 5.61
C LYS A 149 16.15 17.50 6.81
N GLY A 150 17.48 17.55 6.83
CA GLY A 150 18.24 17.13 8.01
C GLY A 150 17.80 17.93 9.23
N PRO A 151 17.81 17.34 10.45
CA PRO A 151 17.25 17.98 11.63
C PRO A 151 18.07 19.17 12.20
N ASP A 152 19.09 19.70 11.50
CA ASP A 152 19.99 20.69 12.11
C ASP A 152 20.72 21.67 11.14
N ASP A 153 20.26 21.84 9.89
CA ASP A 153 20.91 22.79 8.97
C ASP A 153 20.23 24.17 9.01
N GLU A 154 20.79 25.09 9.81
CA GLU A 154 20.46 26.53 9.79
C GLU A 154 20.92 27.22 8.48
N ASP A 155 21.78 26.57 7.69
CA ASP A 155 22.16 27.01 6.34
C ASP A 155 21.38 26.19 5.29
N GLU A 156 20.42 26.82 4.60
CA GLU A 156 19.77 26.18 3.45
C GLU A 156 20.83 25.86 2.37
N PRO A 157 21.07 24.58 2.03
CA PRO A 157 22.04 24.23 1.00
C PRO A 157 21.65 24.87 -0.34
N PRO A 158 22.62 25.25 -1.19
CA PRO A 158 22.33 25.90 -2.46
C PRO A 158 21.30 25.11 -3.28
N ALA A 159 20.35 25.81 -3.91
CA ALA A 159 19.25 25.17 -4.66
C ALA A 159 19.72 24.14 -5.70
N VAL A 160 20.91 24.35 -6.28
CA VAL A 160 21.55 23.42 -7.23
C VAL A 160 21.94 22.09 -6.57
N VAL A 161 22.43 22.12 -5.33
CA VAL A 161 22.82 20.93 -4.56
C VAL A 161 21.57 20.13 -4.17
N VAL A 162 20.52 20.82 -3.72
CA VAL A 162 19.23 20.18 -3.39
C VAL A 162 18.61 19.55 -4.64
N ALA A 163 18.65 20.22 -5.79
CA ALA A 163 18.14 19.68 -7.05
C ALA A 163 18.92 18.44 -7.51
N ALA A 164 20.26 18.48 -7.44
CA ALA A 164 21.10 17.33 -7.78
C ALA A 164 20.86 16.13 -6.85
N ALA A 165 20.71 16.38 -5.54
CA ALA A 165 20.38 15.33 -4.57
C ALA A 165 18.99 14.72 -4.84
N LYS A 166 17.97 15.54 -5.13
CA LYS A 166 16.62 15.06 -5.50
C LYS A 166 16.66 14.18 -6.74
N GLU A 167 17.41 14.60 -7.75
CA GLU A 167 17.57 13.82 -8.98
C GLU A 167 18.25 12.48 -8.71
N MET A 168 19.33 12.45 -7.93
CA MET A 168 20.02 11.21 -7.57
C MET A 168 19.14 10.24 -6.77
N ILE A 169 18.36 10.76 -5.81
CA ILE A 169 17.38 9.96 -5.05
C ILE A 169 16.34 9.39 -6.01
N THR A 170 15.77 10.23 -6.87
CA THR A 170 14.76 9.81 -7.86
C THR A 170 15.30 8.71 -8.77
N GLN A 171 16.53 8.84 -9.27
CA GLN A 171 17.18 7.83 -10.09
C GLN A 171 17.41 6.52 -9.34
N THR A 172 17.80 6.58 -8.07
CA THR A 172 18.04 5.39 -7.23
C THR A 172 16.74 4.62 -6.98
N PHE A 173 15.68 5.31 -6.58
CA PHE A 173 14.36 4.69 -6.38
C PHE A 173 13.79 4.15 -7.69
N ARG A 174 13.93 4.90 -8.79
CA ARG A 174 13.52 4.46 -10.12
C ARG A 174 14.23 3.17 -10.51
N LYS A 175 15.56 3.12 -10.37
CA LYS A 175 16.35 1.93 -10.66
C LYS A 175 15.86 0.75 -9.82
N ALA A 176 15.61 0.95 -8.53
CA ALA A 176 15.09 -0.12 -7.68
C ALA A 176 13.68 -0.58 -8.09
N MET A 177 12.81 0.32 -8.55
CA MET A 177 11.50 -0.06 -9.09
C MET A 177 11.64 -0.92 -10.35
N ILE A 178 12.51 -0.53 -11.28
CA ILE A 178 12.76 -1.28 -12.53
C ILE A 178 13.45 -2.62 -12.26
N ASP A 179 14.41 -2.65 -11.34
CA ASP A 179 15.21 -3.85 -11.08
C ASP A 179 14.43 -4.88 -10.24
N TYR A 180 13.53 -4.45 -9.33
CA TYR A 180 12.93 -5.34 -8.34
C TYR A 180 11.39 -5.41 -8.32
N VAL A 181 10.68 -4.32 -8.64
CA VAL A 181 9.21 -4.27 -8.49
C VAL A 181 8.52 -4.54 -9.82
N MET A 182 8.88 -3.80 -10.87
CA MET A 182 8.23 -3.90 -12.19
C MET A 182 8.33 -5.29 -12.83
N PRO A 183 9.47 -6.00 -12.80
CA PRO A 183 9.57 -7.33 -13.40
C PRO A 183 8.57 -8.29 -12.75
N SER A 184 8.46 -8.27 -11.42
CA SER A 184 7.49 -9.09 -10.69
C SER A 184 6.03 -8.75 -11.03
N LEU A 185 5.71 -7.48 -11.30
CA LEU A 185 4.36 -7.07 -11.70
C LEU A 185 4.04 -7.49 -13.15
N LEU A 186 5.03 -7.43 -14.05
CA LEU A 186 4.90 -7.89 -15.44
C LEU A 186 4.73 -9.42 -15.51
N ASP A 187 5.50 -10.17 -14.74
CA ASP A 187 5.34 -11.63 -14.59
C ASP A 187 3.94 -11.96 -14.03
N LEU A 188 3.51 -11.22 -13.01
CA LEU A 188 2.17 -11.38 -12.44
C LEU A 188 1.09 -11.07 -13.49
N ARG A 189 1.29 -10.09 -14.37
CA ARG A 189 0.36 -9.79 -15.47
C ARG A 189 0.19 -11.00 -16.39
N ALA A 190 1.27 -11.63 -16.82
CA ALA A 190 1.22 -12.84 -17.63
C ALA A 190 0.45 -13.95 -16.89
N TYR A 191 0.81 -14.22 -15.64
CA TYR A 191 0.16 -15.21 -14.79
C TYR A 191 -1.36 -14.98 -14.63
N LEU A 192 -1.79 -13.74 -14.38
CA LEU A 192 -3.21 -13.40 -14.22
C LEU A 192 -3.98 -13.43 -15.54
N ASN A 193 -3.32 -13.12 -16.67
CA ASN A 193 -3.92 -13.16 -18.00
C ASN A 193 -4.23 -14.58 -18.44
N GLU A 194 -3.29 -15.51 -18.28
CA GLU A 194 -3.48 -16.93 -18.59
C GLU A 194 -4.66 -17.52 -17.81
N ARG A 195 -4.79 -17.12 -16.54
CA ARG A 195 -5.89 -17.54 -15.66
C ARG A 195 -7.21 -16.80 -15.87
N ARG A 196 -7.24 -15.78 -16.73
CA ARG A 196 -8.40 -14.87 -16.92
C ARG A 196 -8.91 -14.30 -15.59
N SER A 197 -7.99 -14.03 -14.67
CA SER A 197 -8.28 -13.59 -13.31
C SER A 197 -9.04 -12.26 -13.29
N ARG A 198 -9.90 -12.07 -12.28
CA ARG A 198 -10.51 -10.77 -11.99
C ARG A 198 -9.53 -9.79 -11.34
N LEU A 199 -8.45 -10.27 -10.71
CA LEU A 199 -7.40 -9.43 -10.10
C LEU A 199 -6.57 -8.62 -11.10
N ARG A 200 -6.84 -8.78 -12.41
CA ARG A 200 -6.28 -7.91 -13.44
C ARG A 200 -6.67 -6.44 -13.19
N SER A 201 -7.89 -6.16 -12.73
CA SER A 201 -8.28 -4.76 -12.41
C SER A 201 -7.41 -4.14 -11.32
N GLU A 202 -7.09 -4.91 -10.28
CA GLU A 202 -6.24 -4.48 -9.19
C GLU A 202 -4.80 -4.31 -9.65
N LEU A 203 -4.26 -5.22 -10.46
CA LEU A 203 -2.93 -5.09 -11.04
C LEU A 203 -2.80 -3.86 -11.96
N TYR A 204 -3.79 -3.61 -12.82
CA TYR A 204 -3.79 -2.40 -13.66
C TYR A 204 -3.93 -1.12 -12.84
N SER A 205 -4.59 -1.19 -11.67
CA SER A 205 -4.59 -0.08 -10.71
C SER A 205 -3.20 0.19 -10.12
N VAL A 206 -2.38 -0.84 -9.91
CA VAL A 206 -0.97 -0.70 -9.51
C VAL A 206 -0.15 -0.06 -10.63
N PHE A 207 -0.23 -0.58 -11.86
CA PHE A 207 0.47 0.02 -13.02
C PHE A 207 0.10 1.49 -13.19
N ARG A 208 -1.20 1.82 -13.18
CA ARG A 208 -1.67 3.20 -13.25
C ARG A 208 -1.13 4.05 -12.10
N ALA A 209 -1.08 3.53 -10.87
CA ALA A 209 -0.59 4.28 -9.72
C ALA A 209 0.91 4.60 -9.83
N ILE A 210 1.72 3.65 -10.30
CA ILE A 210 3.17 3.82 -10.50
C ILE A 210 3.44 4.75 -11.69
N CYS A 211 2.86 4.44 -12.86
CA CYS A 211 3.16 5.14 -14.11
C CYS A 211 2.61 6.58 -14.17
N ARG A 212 1.52 6.89 -13.44
CA ARG A 212 0.96 8.25 -13.46
C ARG A 212 1.91 9.29 -12.89
N GLU A 213 2.70 8.92 -11.87
CA GLU A 213 3.64 9.85 -11.23
C GLU A 213 4.93 10.02 -12.06
N HIS A 214 5.13 9.18 -13.08
CA HIS A 214 6.37 9.09 -13.87
C HIS A 214 6.05 8.88 -15.36
N LYS A 215 5.24 9.78 -15.95
CA LYS A 215 4.69 9.61 -17.31
C LYS A 215 5.75 9.53 -18.40
N ASP A 216 6.86 10.21 -18.20
CA ASP A 216 8.01 10.27 -19.11
C ASP A 216 8.88 9.00 -19.06
N GLN A 217 8.73 8.15 -18.03
CA GLN A 217 9.43 6.86 -17.92
C GLN A 217 8.54 5.65 -18.12
N ILE A 218 7.31 5.82 -18.62
CA ILE A 218 6.37 4.70 -18.77
C ILE A 218 6.96 3.58 -19.64
N ASP A 219 7.68 3.92 -20.73
CA ASP A 219 8.32 2.90 -21.57
C ASP A 219 9.34 2.05 -20.81
N GLU A 220 10.13 2.66 -19.92
CA GLU A 220 11.15 1.97 -19.13
C GLU A 220 10.52 1.06 -18.08
N PHE A 221 9.46 1.53 -17.41
CA PHE A 221 8.74 0.73 -16.42
C PHE A 221 8.02 -0.48 -17.02
N LEU A 222 7.55 -0.35 -18.26
CA LEU A 222 6.75 -1.38 -18.93
C LEU A 222 7.58 -2.23 -19.91
N ASP A 223 8.92 -2.17 -19.81
CA ASP A 223 9.85 -2.93 -20.64
C ASP A 223 9.56 -2.78 -22.15
N GLY A 224 9.16 -1.58 -22.57
CA GLY A 224 8.83 -1.27 -23.96
C GLY A 224 7.52 -1.88 -24.50
N ASP A 225 6.71 -2.55 -23.69
CA ASP A 225 5.41 -3.12 -24.12
C ASP A 225 4.43 -2.00 -24.52
N GLN A 226 4.33 -1.77 -25.84
CA GLN A 226 3.50 -0.70 -26.41
C GLN A 226 2.01 -0.93 -26.20
N GLN A 227 1.55 -2.18 -26.11
CA GLN A 227 0.15 -2.47 -25.84
C GLN A 227 -0.19 -2.15 -24.39
N LEU A 228 0.61 -2.64 -23.44
CA LEU A 228 0.41 -2.34 -22.03
C LEU A 228 0.50 -0.84 -21.76
N LYS A 229 1.47 -0.16 -22.38
CA LYS A 229 1.60 1.29 -22.31
C LYS A 229 0.32 1.99 -22.73
N ALA A 230 -0.24 1.64 -23.89
CA ALA A 230 -1.48 2.26 -24.38
C ALA A 230 -2.66 2.02 -23.43
N GLU A 231 -2.77 0.81 -22.86
CA GLU A 231 -3.78 0.46 -21.87
C GLU A 231 -3.62 1.30 -20.58
N VAL A 232 -2.41 1.37 -20.03
CA VAL A 232 -2.10 2.14 -18.81
C VAL A 232 -2.31 3.64 -19.02
N GLU A 233 -1.87 4.20 -20.14
CA GLU A 233 -2.09 5.62 -20.46
C GLU A 233 -3.58 5.96 -20.59
N TYR A 234 -4.35 5.07 -21.22
CA TYR A 234 -5.81 5.24 -21.31
C TYR A 234 -6.44 5.26 -19.91
N ASP A 235 -6.04 4.33 -19.05
CA ASP A 235 -6.50 4.24 -17.67
C ASP A 235 -6.11 5.45 -16.82
N ILE A 236 -4.90 6.00 -17.02
CA ILE A 236 -4.46 7.26 -16.42
C ILE A 236 -5.39 8.41 -16.84
N ARG A 237 -5.59 8.60 -18.15
CA ARG A 237 -6.46 9.67 -18.69
C ARG A 237 -7.88 9.58 -18.14
N ARG A 238 -8.45 8.37 -18.11
CA ARG A 238 -9.80 8.12 -17.58
C ARG A 238 -9.91 8.46 -16.09
N TYR A 239 -8.91 8.07 -15.29
CA TYR A 239 -8.89 8.39 -13.87
C TYR A 239 -8.78 9.89 -13.61
N GLU A 240 -7.88 10.58 -14.32
CA GLU A 240 -7.71 12.04 -14.19
C GLU A 240 -8.99 12.80 -14.52
N ALA A 241 -9.68 12.41 -15.61
CA ALA A 241 -10.98 12.96 -15.97
C ALA A 241 -12.04 12.72 -14.87
N SER A 242 -12.07 11.53 -14.28
CA SER A 242 -13.01 11.19 -13.20
C SER A 242 -12.75 12.02 -11.93
N VAL A 243 -11.48 12.18 -11.55
CA VAL A 243 -11.09 13.02 -10.40
C VAL A 243 -11.42 14.48 -10.64
N LEU A 244 -11.17 15.00 -11.84
CA LEU A 244 -11.51 16.36 -12.20
C LEU A 244 -13.03 16.60 -12.13
N HIS A 245 -13.82 15.64 -12.62
CA HIS A 245 -15.29 15.70 -12.52
C HIS A 245 -15.77 15.72 -11.07
N LEU A 246 -15.19 14.88 -10.19
CA LEU A 246 -15.52 14.87 -8.76
C LEU A 246 -15.15 16.18 -8.07
N LYS A 247 -13.97 16.75 -8.37
CA LYS A 247 -13.57 18.06 -7.83
C LYS A 247 -14.54 19.16 -8.27
N ASN A 248 -14.87 19.19 -9.56
CA ASN A 248 -15.81 20.18 -10.11
C ASN A 248 -17.22 20.03 -9.54
N TRP A 249 -17.65 18.80 -9.23
CA TRP A 249 -18.92 18.53 -8.57
C TRP A 249 -18.91 19.03 -7.13
N CYS A 250 -17.91 18.66 -6.31
CA CYS A 250 -17.77 19.16 -4.94
C CYS A 250 -17.69 20.70 -4.89
N SER A 251 -16.94 21.35 -5.79
CA SER A 251 -16.82 22.80 -5.80
C SER A 251 -18.14 23.52 -6.11
N LYS A 252 -19.07 22.90 -6.86
CA LYS A 252 -20.38 23.48 -7.14
C LYS A 252 -21.32 23.39 -5.94
N ASP A 253 -21.29 22.29 -5.18
CA ASP A 253 -22.16 22.12 -4.01
C ASP A 253 -21.79 23.04 -2.83
N PHE A 254 -20.50 23.38 -2.66
CA PHE A 254 -20.09 24.38 -1.66
C PHE A 254 -20.41 25.83 -2.07
N SER A 255 -20.68 26.11 -3.35
CA SER A 255 -21.09 27.44 -3.83
C SER A 255 -22.60 27.73 -3.66
N CYS A 256 -23.41 26.73 -3.28
CA CYS A 256 -24.86 26.89 -3.09
C CYS A 256 -25.32 27.02 -1.62
N VAL A 257 -24.41 26.95 -0.63
CA VAL A 257 -24.78 27.00 0.81
C VAL A 257 -24.63 28.39 1.43
N SER A 258 -24.23 29.42 0.67
CA SER A 258 -24.23 30.81 1.15
C SER A 258 -25.50 31.55 0.71
N VAL A 259 -26.65 31.19 1.29
CA VAL A 259 -27.90 31.97 1.18
C VAL A 259 -28.47 32.22 2.58
N THR A 260 -28.26 33.47 3.02
CA THR A 260 -29.03 34.27 3.99
C THR A 260 -29.31 33.69 5.39
N PHE A 261 -28.55 34.19 6.37
CA PHE A 261 -29.15 34.65 7.63
C PHE A 261 -29.05 36.18 7.67
N LYS A 262 -30.16 36.87 7.39
CA LYS A 262 -30.41 38.22 7.91
C LYS A 262 -31.38 38.04 9.08
N GLY A 263 -30.92 38.40 10.27
CA GLY A 263 -31.70 38.64 11.47
C GLY A 263 -31.05 39.81 12.18
#